data_AF-A0A1Q2LIZ4-F1
#
_entry.id   AF-A0A1Q2LIZ4-F1
#
_cell.length_a   1.000
_cell.length_b   1.000
_cell.length_c   1.000
_cell.angle_alpha   90.00
_cell.angle_beta   90.00
_cell.angle_gamma   90.00
#
_symmetry.space_group_name_H-M   'P 1'
#
loop_
_entity.id
_entity.type
_entity.pdbx_description
1 polymer ?
#
loop_
_entity_poly.entity_id
_entity_poly.type
_entity_poly.pdbx_seq_one_letter_code
_entity_poly.pdbx_strand_id
1 'polypeptide(L)'
;MGLRESKRIRFIKENGIATFLWHTTCNSCVVGYLLQIYPKLVLSKSQYKTFKLAYKHFEENYRNIIVISPLFFMKNLKKHIAWLESDTFKNQYGSIENLENISKNTIGATMMSPQKDSRIDEFTPPPPICINGYSPQTSNHLSPTPNINSIQHNIDMGTVINPYPPLLNPKTIDYKHIGAEMAWELNLPLPSNYKFVWVCNGGSGSEAFMSFLEHCGVNLEPFWYHAKEKYMLDFNMLVSKPNQYNILCIHNRYIEHTKYIHLTQKRDFIYIAGDVISRLKSGLNHLDNDTMADIITHAMRNPTPNTPKEKMFPDLRYYYKDSQGLPNTKCLNTHMLHSYTGFYDFFSYVKPYIKNLYILSTNDLNAENAFKTFQRLYEIFCLPKAPTDEKLFTQRANMFRGGLYVLPISLRIQLIDVLATIEIMPYRFSLNLPFKESKINISQEIFAKEVVIDSMEIVFMINKDEFAKLMEDYESYEKVRLYIAEYIDMLEVSVERNKSQLVSETDILLYLQKTGPHREQLQELMKMEAEYFKTYCRDIFSSWKYYQEFEEICIKEQ
;
A
#
# COMPACT_ATOMS: atom_id res chain seq x y z
N MET A 1 50.95 15.87 -22.05
CA MET A 1 50.38 17.08 -22.69
C MET A 1 49.44 17.75 -21.72
N GLY A 2 49.74 18.99 -21.32
CA GLY A 2 48.99 19.73 -20.31
C GLY A 2 47.64 20.21 -20.82
N LEU A 3 46.58 19.92 -20.08
CA LEU A 3 45.26 20.51 -20.30
C LEU A 3 45.36 22.02 -20.02
N ARG A 4 45.14 22.86 -21.04
CA ARG A 4 44.94 24.31 -20.87
C ARG A 4 43.86 24.51 -19.80
N GLU A 5 44.19 25.24 -18.73
CA GLU A 5 43.21 25.64 -17.73
C GLU A 5 42.11 26.47 -18.41
N SER A 6 40.88 25.96 -18.39
CA SER A 6 39.75 26.67 -18.95
C SER A 6 39.49 27.96 -18.15
N LYS A 7 38.91 28.99 -18.81
CA LYS A 7 38.51 30.25 -18.15
C LYS A 7 37.64 30.01 -16.91
N ARG A 8 36.85 28.94 -16.89
CA ARG A 8 36.01 28.51 -15.76
C ARG A 8 36.84 27.97 -14.58
N ILE A 9 37.91 27.22 -14.84
CA ILE A 9 38.82 26.72 -13.79
C ILE A 9 39.54 27.89 -13.11
N ARG A 10 40.01 28.86 -13.90
CA ARG A 10 40.62 30.08 -13.39
C ARG A 10 39.64 30.88 -12.52
N PHE A 11 38.42 31.11 -13.02
CA PHE A 11 37.38 31.82 -12.28
C PHE A 11 37.08 31.22 -10.91
N ILE A 12 37.00 29.89 -10.79
CA ILE A 12 36.74 29.19 -9.52
C ILE A 12 37.92 29.28 -8.56
N LYS A 13 39.16 29.17 -9.07
CA LYS A 13 40.37 29.36 -8.26
C LYS A 13 40.45 30.78 -7.69
N GLU A 14 39.99 31.77 -8.46
CA GLU A 14 40.04 33.18 -8.09
C GLU A 14 38.86 33.61 -7.21
N ASN A 15 37.64 33.15 -7.49
CA ASN A 15 36.40 33.68 -6.90
C ASN A 15 35.68 32.67 -6.00
N GLY A 16 36.17 31.44 -5.92
CA GLY A 16 35.53 30.37 -5.18
C GLY A 16 34.36 29.71 -5.93
N ILE A 17 34.09 28.47 -5.54
CA ILE A 17 33.10 27.62 -6.20
C ILE A 17 31.64 27.99 -5.85
N ALA A 18 31.40 28.59 -4.69
CA ALA A 18 30.08 29.12 -4.32
C ALA A 18 29.64 30.24 -5.28
N THR A 19 30.57 31.15 -5.59
CA THR A 19 30.40 32.24 -6.56
C THR A 19 30.17 31.69 -7.97
N PHE A 20 30.87 30.63 -8.37
CA PHE A 20 30.65 29.97 -9.66
C PHE A 20 29.25 29.36 -9.77
N LEU A 21 28.78 28.64 -8.75
CA LEU A 21 27.44 28.05 -8.75
C LEU A 21 26.35 29.12 -8.86
N TRP A 22 26.54 30.26 -8.20
CA TRP A 22 25.64 31.42 -8.26
C TRP A 22 25.55 32.07 -9.65
N HIS A 23 26.65 32.04 -10.43
CA HIS A 23 26.71 32.66 -11.76
C HIS A 23 26.32 31.73 -12.91
N THR A 24 26.19 30.42 -12.69
CA THR A 24 25.79 29.46 -13.72
C THR A 24 24.28 29.24 -13.73
N THR A 25 23.60 29.73 -14.77
CA THR A 25 22.13 29.65 -14.92
C THR A 25 21.62 28.33 -15.53
N CYS A 26 22.50 27.40 -15.89
CA CYS A 26 22.14 26.16 -16.59
C CYS A 26 22.58 24.91 -15.82
N ASN A 27 21.60 24.13 -15.34
CA ASN A 27 21.81 22.90 -14.56
C ASN A 27 22.73 21.88 -15.26
N SER A 28 22.63 21.73 -16.59
CA SER A 28 23.47 20.78 -17.34
C SER A 28 24.96 21.15 -17.32
N CYS A 29 25.27 22.45 -17.33
CA CYS A 29 26.65 22.95 -17.23
C CYS A 29 27.25 22.72 -15.84
N VAL A 30 26.45 22.90 -14.78
CA VAL A 30 26.85 22.67 -13.38
C VAL A 30 27.11 21.19 -13.13
N VAL A 31 26.18 20.32 -13.55
CA VAL A 31 26.32 18.86 -13.44
C VAL A 31 27.57 18.36 -14.17
N GLY A 32 27.76 18.77 -15.43
CA GLY A 32 28.95 18.37 -16.20
C GLY A 32 30.26 18.81 -15.54
N TYR A 33 30.32 20.03 -15.00
CA TYR A 33 31.51 20.51 -14.29
C TYR A 33 31.79 19.73 -13.01
N LEU A 34 30.77 19.55 -12.17
CA LEU A 34 30.91 18.87 -10.87
C LEU A 34 31.20 17.38 -10.99
N LEU A 35 30.80 16.73 -12.09
CA LEU A 35 31.16 15.33 -12.34
C LEU A 35 32.56 15.16 -12.94
N GLN A 36 33.00 16.07 -13.83
CA GLN A 36 34.21 15.85 -14.61
C GLN A 36 35.45 16.58 -14.08
N ILE A 37 35.28 17.75 -13.46
CA ILE A 37 36.37 18.64 -13.09
C ILE A 37 36.55 18.66 -11.58
N TYR A 38 35.49 18.89 -10.80
CA TYR A 38 35.60 19.00 -9.35
C TYR A 38 36.31 17.80 -8.67
N PRO A 39 36.01 16.54 -9.02
CA PRO A 39 36.65 15.38 -8.38
C PRO A 39 38.16 15.33 -8.65
N LYS A 40 38.62 15.80 -9.82
CA LYS A 40 40.06 15.90 -10.15
C LYS A 40 40.78 16.93 -9.29
N LEU A 41 40.08 17.96 -8.85
CA LEU A 41 40.64 19.05 -8.04
C LEU A 41 40.74 18.67 -6.56
N VAL A 42 39.79 17.90 -6.05
CA VAL A 42 39.67 17.66 -4.60
C VAL A 42 40.11 16.28 -4.12
N LEU A 43 40.13 15.27 -5.01
CA LEU A 43 40.51 13.89 -4.66
C LEU A 43 41.99 13.63 -4.94
N SER A 44 42.61 12.73 -4.17
CA SER A 44 43.94 12.20 -4.51
C SER A 44 43.89 11.36 -5.80
N LYS A 45 45.05 11.03 -6.38
CA LYS A 45 45.11 10.16 -7.57
C LYS A 45 44.46 8.79 -7.34
N SER A 46 44.57 8.21 -6.14
CA SER A 46 43.94 6.94 -5.79
C SER A 46 42.43 7.09 -5.68
N GLN A 47 41.98 8.06 -4.88
CA GLN A 47 40.56 8.34 -4.67
C GLN A 47 39.83 8.71 -5.97
N TYR A 48 40.51 9.42 -6.87
CA TYR A 48 39.94 9.74 -8.19
C TYR A 48 39.77 8.48 -9.07
N LYS A 49 40.60 7.44 -8.91
CA LYS A 49 40.36 6.15 -9.59
C LYS A 49 39.09 5.48 -9.04
N THR A 50 38.94 5.44 -7.72
CA THR A 50 37.73 4.93 -7.04
C THR A 50 36.49 5.70 -7.50
N PHE A 51 36.55 7.03 -7.57
CA PHE A 51 35.44 7.85 -8.07
C PHE A 51 35.06 7.50 -9.51
N LYS A 52 36.03 7.30 -10.41
CA LYS A 52 35.72 6.91 -11.79
C LYS A 52 35.01 5.56 -11.89
N LEU A 53 35.39 4.61 -11.02
CA LEU A 53 34.70 3.32 -10.92
C LEU A 53 33.28 3.53 -10.39
N ALA A 54 33.14 4.21 -9.26
CA ALA A 54 31.83 4.54 -8.69
C ALA A 54 30.91 5.27 -9.67
N TYR A 55 31.43 6.25 -10.42
CA TYR A 55 30.67 7.00 -11.42
C TYR A 55 30.15 6.11 -12.54
N LYS A 56 30.88 5.06 -12.93
CA LYS A 56 30.42 4.09 -13.94
C LYS A 56 29.18 3.32 -13.46
N HIS A 57 29.06 3.05 -12.16
CA HIS A 57 27.95 2.30 -11.58
C HIS A 57 26.79 3.20 -11.12
N PHE A 58 27.09 4.42 -10.68
CA PHE A 58 26.14 5.32 -10.01
C PHE A 58 25.98 6.68 -10.72
N GLU A 59 26.19 6.74 -12.04
CA GLU A 59 26.13 7.99 -12.81
C GLU A 59 24.83 8.75 -12.55
N GLU A 60 23.69 8.07 -12.60
CA GLU A 60 22.37 8.68 -12.40
C GLU A 60 22.22 9.23 -10.97
N ASN A 61 22.58 8.45 -9.95
CA ASN A 61 22.57 8.91 -8.56
C ASN A 61 23.39 10.18 -8.39
N TYR A 62 24.61 10.22 -8.95
CA TYR A 62 25.47 11.40 -8.83
C TYR A 62 24.90 12.62 -9.55
N ARG A 63 24.30 12.44 -10.73
CA ARG A 63 23.61 13.51 -11.45
C ARG A 63 22.46 14.06 -10.60
N ASN A 64 21.64 13.18 -10.05
CA ASN A 64 20.49 13.56 -9.24
C ASN A 64 20.90 14.24 -7.93
N ILE A 65 21.93 13.74 -7.23
CA ILE A 65 22.48 14.39 -6.02
C ILE A 65 22.93 15.83 -6.34
N ILE A 66 23.60 16.05 -7.48
CA ILE A 66 24.02 17.39 -7.89
C ILE A 66 22.82 18.27 -8.24
N VAL A 67 21.80 17.72 -8.92
CA VAL A 67 20.56 18.48 -9.23
C VAL A 67 19.83 18.89 -7.95
N ILE A 68 19.73 17.99 -6.96
CA ILE A 68 19.08 18.28 -5.67
C ILE A 68 19.92 19.28 -4.86
N SER A 69 21.23 19.05 -4.75
CA SER A 69 22.12 19.94 -4.01
C SER A 69 23.58 19.81 -4.47
N PRO A 70 24.07 20.74 -5.31
CA PRO A 70 25.47 20.79 -5.74
C PRO A 70 26.43 20.90 -4.54
N LEU A 71 26.05 21.68 -3.52
CA LEU A 71 26.83 21.87 -2.29
C LEU A 71 26.92 20.58 -1.47
N PHE A 72 25.84 19.80 -1.40
CA PHE A 72 25.87 18.51 -0.71
C PHE A 72 26.87 17.56 -1.37
N PHE A 73 26.84 17.44 -2.71
CA PHE A 73 27.80 16.63 -3.46
C PHE A 73 29.23 17.04 -3.13
N MET A 74 29.53 18.33 -3.23
CA MET A 74 30.87 18.85 -2.99
C MET A 74 31.36 18.59 -1.56
N LYS A 75 30.50 18.84 -0.56
CA LYS A 75 30.83 18.65 0.86
C LYS A 75 31.07 17.17 1.21
N ASN A 76 30.39 16.25 0.53
CA ASN A 76 30.38 14.84 0.89
C ASN A 76 31.18 13.93 -0.05
N LEU A 77 31.66 14.41 -1.20
CA LEU A 77 32.39 13.58 -2.18
C LEU A 77 33.59 12.84 -1.56
N LYS A 78 34.41 13.52 -0.74
CA LYS A 78 35.53 12.86 -0.05
C LYS A 78 35.07 11.78 0.93
N LYS A 79 33.98 12.02 1.66
CA LYS A 79 33.41 11.07 2.61
C LYS A 79 32.83 9.86 1.90
N HIS A 80 32.15 10.08 0.78
CA HIS A 80 31.64 9.02 -0.08
C HIS A 80 32.78 8.11 -0.58
N ILE A 81 33.85 8.68 -1.13
CA ILE A 81 34.98 7.87 -1.62
C ILE A 81 35.68 7.13 -0.47
N ALA A 82 35.90 7.79 0.67
CA ALA A 82 36.46 7.12 1.84
C ALA A 82 35.57 5.96 2.33
N TRP A 83 34.25 6.11 2.25
CA TRP A 83 33.30 5.05 2.56
C TRP A 83 33.43 3.86 1.60
N LEU A 84 33.45 4.09 0.29
CA LEU A 84 33.66 3.03 -0.71
C LEU A 84 35.01 2.29 -0.56
N GLU A 85 36.04 3.00 -0.10
CA GLU A 85 37.37 2.42 0.13
C GLU A 85 37.47 1.64 1.45
N SER A 86 36.49 1.79 2.35
CA SER A 86 36.52 1.19 3.68
C SER A 86 36.32 -0.32 3.67
N ASP A 87 36.94 -1.02 4.62
CA ASP A 87 36.78 -2.46 4.78
C ASP A 87 35.33 -2.82 5.16
N THR A 88 34.64 -1.93 5.90
CA THR A 88 33.22 -2.13 6.22
C THR A 88 32.37 -2.20 4.96
N PHE A 89 32.58 -1.29 3.99
CA PHE A 89 31.87 -1.34 2.72
C PHE A 89 32.21 -2.61 1.94
N LYS A 90 33.50 -2.91 1.79
CA LYS A 90 33.96 -4.07 1.01
C LYS A 90 33.47 -5.40 1.57
N ASN A 91 33.47 -5.55 2.89
CA ASN A 91 32.98 -6.75 3.56
C ASN A 91 31.46 -6.93 3.40
N GLN A 92 30.70 -5.84 3.28
CA GLN A 92 29.24 -5.88 3.23
C GLN A 92 28.69 -5.91 1.79
N TYR A 93 29.36 -5.25 0.84
CA TYR A 93 28.85 -5.02 -0.52
C TYR A 93 29.80 -5.49 -1.62
N GLY A 94 30.98 -6.01 -1.27
CA GLY A 94 32.04 -6.32 -2.23
C GLY A 94 32.83 -5.08 -2.65
N SER A 95 33.84 -5.29 -3.49
CA SER A 95 34.65 -4.19 -4.03
C SER A 95 33.92 -3.45 -5.15
N ILE A 96 34.21 -2.16 -5.31
CA ILE A 96 33.58 -1.31 -6.33
C ILE A 96 33.87 -1.80 -7.76
N GLU A 97 34.98 -2.51 -8.00
CA GLU A 97 35.28 -3.10 -9.31
C GLU A 97 34.30 -4.23 -9.70
N ASN A 98 33.73 -4.90 -8.70
CA ASN A 98 32.92 -6.10 -8.86
C ASN A 98 31.42 -5.84 -8.67
N LEU A 99 31.00 -4.59 -8.45
CA LEU A 99 29.57 -4.28 -8.45
C LEU A 99 29.01 -4.52 -9.85
N GLU A 100 27.92 -5.27 -9.95
CA GLU A 100 27.23 -5.45 -11.22
C GLU A 100 26.76 -4.11 -11.78
N ASN A 101 26.74 -3.98 -13.10
CA ASN A 101 26.37 -2.73 -13.74
C ASN A 101 24.84 -2.57 -13.73
N ILE A 102 24.31 -1.85 -12.74
CA ILE A 102 22.87 -1.61 -12.49
C ILE A 102 22.15 -1.05 -13.74
N SER A 103 22.87 -0.30 -14.58
CA SER A 103 22.34 0.32 -15.80
C SER A 103 21.82 -0.68 -16.85
N LYS A 104 22.19 -1.96 -16.78
CA LYS A 104 21.64 -2.99 -17.69
C LYS A 104 20.29 -3.56 -17.26
N ASN A 105 19.94 -3.49 -15.98
CA ASN A 105 18.71 -4.11 -15.44
C ASN A 105 17.53 -3.13 -15.36
N THR A 106 17.76 -1.83 -15.56
CA THR A 106 16.75 -0.78 -15.38
C THR A 106 15.94 -0.48 -16.66
N ILE A 107 16.33 -1.03 -17.82
CA ILE A 107 15.69 -0.76 -19.12
C ILE A 107 14.45 -1.66 -19.38
N GLY A 108 14.16 -2.64 -18.51
CA GLY A 108 13.08 -3.62 -18.71
C GLY A 108 11.76 -3.36 -17.96
N ALA A 109 11.57 -2.22 -17.29
CA ALA A 109 10.37 -1.99 -16.46
C ALA A 109 9.06 -1.72 -17.24
N THR A 110 9.12 -1.72 -18.57
CA THR A 110 7.92 -1.73 -19.44
C THR A 110 7.89 -3.02 -20.22
N MET A 111 7.02 -3.92 -19.77
CA MET A 111 6.65 -5.21 -20.37
C MET A 111 7.79 -6.21 -20.54
N MET A 112 7.91 -7.20 -19.64
CA MET A 112 8.61 -8.43 -19.96
C MET A 112 8.03 -9.63 -19.22
N SER A 113 7.67 -10.64 -20.01
CA SER A 113 7.65 -12.06 -19.62
C SER A 113 9.01 -12.49 -19.07
N PRO A 114 9.09 -13.54 -18.24
CA PRO A 114 10.34 -13.94 -17.63
C PRO A 114 11.29 -14.58 -18.66
N GLN A 115 12.44 -13.96 -18.93
CA GLN A 115 13.59 -14.69 -19.44
C GLN A 115 14.21 -15.45 -18.26
N LYS A 116 14.16 -16.79 -18.33
CA LYS A 116 14.87 -17.70 -17.41
C LYS A 116 16.38 -17.53 -17.57
N ASP A 117 17.02 -16.87 -16.60
CA ASP A 117 18.46 -16.96 -16.44
C ASP A 117 18.81 -18.20 -15.62
N SER A 118 19.73 -19.02 -16.13
CA SER A 118 19.88 -20.44 -15.79
C SER A 118 20.88 -20.73 -14.66
N ARG A 119 21.15 -19.74 -13.78
CA ARG A 119 22.17 -19.87 -12.71
C ARG A 119 21.75 -19.29 -11.36
N ILE A 120 20.46 -19.30 -11.07
CA ILE A 120 19.95 -18.91 -9.77
C ILE A 120 19.25 -20.14 -9.20
N ASP A 121 19.82 -20.71 -8.13
CA ASP A 121 19.17 -21.73 -7.30
C ASP A 121 17.70 -21.35 -7.09
N GLU A 122 16.76 -22.27 -7.32
CA GLU A 122 15.31 -22.02 -7.25
C GLU A 122 14.94 -21.25 -5.98
N PHE A 123 14.83 -19.92 -6.08
CA PHE A 123 14.33 -19.10 -5.00
C PHE A 123 12.85 -19.43 -4.87
N THR A 124 12.51 -20.26 -3.89
CA THR A 124 11.13 -20.52 -3.50
C THR A 124 10.76 -19.64 -2.30
N PRO A 125 9.49 -19.24 -2.13
CA PRO A 125 9.06 -18.48 -0.96
C PRO A 125 9.42 -19.23 0.34
N PRO A 126 9.76 -18.52 1.44
CA PRO A 126 10.03 -19.18 2.71
C PRO A 126 8.75 -19.85 3.26
N PRO A 127 8.85 -20.99 3.97
CA PRO A 127 7.69 -21.58 4.63
C PRO A 127 6.96 -20.57 5.52
N PRO A 128 5.62 -20.50 5.46
CA PRO A 128 4.83 -19.51 6.17
C PRO A 128 4.38 -20.00 7.55
N ILE A 129 3.97 -19.04 8.39
CA ILE A 129 3.19 -19.23 9.61
C ILE A 129 1.76 -18.80 9.28
N CYS A 130 0.87 -19.76 9.02
CA CYS A 130 -0.53 -19.45 8.70
C CYS A 130 -1.30 -19.12 10.01
N ILE A 131 -1.91 -17.93 10.09
CA ILE A 131 -2.68 -17.46 11.25
C ILE A 131 -4.16 -17.77 10.99
N ASN A 132 -4.67 -18.92 11.44
CA ASN A 132 -6.03 -19.34 11.12
C ASN A 132 -7.05 -18.89 12.17
N GLY A 133 -7.98 -17.97 11.85
CA GLY A 133 -9.07 -17.50 12.71
C GLY A 133 -10.15 -18.54 13.04
N TYR A 134 -10.34 -19.53 12.16
CA TYR A 134 -11.60 -20.28 12.02
C TYR A 134 -11.65 -21.70 12.54
N SER A 135 -10.55 -22.29 13.02
CA SER A 135 -10.61 -23.68 13.48
C SER A 135 -11.48 -23.78 14.75
N PRO A 136 -12.66 -24.43 14.71
CA PRO A 136 -13.48 -24.63 15.87
C PRO A 136 -13.04 -25.93 16.54
N GLN A 137 -11.84 -25.91 17.15
CA GLN A 137 -11.40 -26.83 18.21
C GLN A 137 -9.92 -26.56 18.54
N THR A 138 -9.70 -25.87 19.67
CA THR A 138 -8.70 -26.13 20.72
C THR A 138 -8.41 -24.83 21.48
N SER A 139 -9.38 -24.38 22.27
CA SER A 139 -9.03 -23.96 23.63
C SER A 139 -8.49 -25.21 24.33
N ASN A 140 -7.30 -25.12 24.93
CA ASN A 140 -6.48 -26.23 25.42
C ASN A 140 -5.62 -26.94 24.37
N HIS A 141 -4.73 -26.19 23.72
CA HIS A 141 -3.31 -26.54 23.64
C HIS A 141 -2.58 -25.34 23.04
N LEU A 142 -2.14 -24.42 23.90
CA LEU A 142 -0.82 -23.82 23.68
C LEU A 142 0.17 -24.98 23.77
N SER A 143 0.33 -25.69 22.65
CA SER A 143 1.48 -26.56 22.47
C SER A 143 2.69 -25.64 22.57
N PRO A 144 3.73 -26.05 23.32
CA PRO A 144 4.84 -25.17 23.62
C PRO A 144 5.45 -24.69 22.30
N THR A 145 5.93 -23.44 22.34
CA THR A 145 6.98 -22.91 21.45
C THR A 145 7.52 -23.97 20.51
N PRO A 146 7.35 -23.84 19.17
CA PRO A 146 7.90 -24.83 18.26
C PRO A 146 9.35 -25.03 18.66
N ASN A 147 9.74 -26.28 18.87
CA ASN A 147 11.06 -26.62 19.37
C ASN A 147 12.07 -26.05 18.36
N ILE A 148 12.66 -24.88 18.67
CA ILE A 148 13.59 -24.11 17.81
C ILE A 148 14.89 -24.88 17.57
N ASN A 149 15.04 -26.08 18.13
CA ASN A 149 16.22 -26.91 18.03
C ASN A 149 15.96 -28.18 17.21
N SER A 150 15.74 -28.07 15.90
CA SER A 150 16.14 -29.12 14.94
C SER A 150 15.89 -28.78 13.46
N ILE A 151 16.18 -27.56 12.99
CA ILE A 151 16.59 -27.34 11.58
C ILE A 151 17.64 -26.22 11.58
N GLN A 152 18.83 -26.51 12.10
CA GLN A 152 20.03 -25.78 11.68
C GLN A 152 20.42 -26.31 10.29
N HIS A 153 19.65 -25.95 9.27
CA HIS A 153 20.27 -25.75 7.98
C HIS A 153 20.95 -24.40 8.06
N ASN A 154 22.24 -24.43 8.40
CA ASN A 154 23.19 -23.41 7.97
C ASN A 154 23.21 -23.46 6.43
N ILE A 155 22.19 -22.88 5.81
CA ILE A 155 22.34 -22.35 4.47
C ILE A 155 23.14 -21.08 4.71
N ASP A 156 24.45 -21.21 4.53
CA ASP A 156 25.30 -20.08 4.22
C ASP A 156 24.74 -19.48 2.93
N MET A 157 23.72 -18.62 3.06
CA MET A 157 23.18 -17.83 1.97
C MET A 157 24.36 -16.99 1.52
N GLY A 158 25.03 -17.41 0.44
CA GLY A 158 26.03 -16.60 -0.24
C GLY A 158 25.50 -15.18 -0.27
N THR A 159 26.23 -14.26 0.36
CA THR A 159 25.79 -12.88 0.63
C THR A 159 25.13 -12.33 -0.63
N VAL A 160 23.81 -12.19 -0.62
CA VAL A 160 23.08 -11.53 -1.71
C VAL A 160 23.62 -10.11 -1.73
N ILE A 161 24.48 -9.83 -2.71
CA ILE A 161 25.11 -8.52 -2.83
C ILE A 161 24.00 -7.54 -3.17
N ASN A 162 23.76 -6.58 -2.29
CA ASN A 162 22.74 -5.55 -2.52
C ASN A 162 23.14 -4.72 -3.74
N PRO A 163 22.35 -4.70 -4.83
CA PRO A 163 22.68 -3.95 -6.04
C PRO A 163 22.61 -2.43 -5.82
N TYR A 164 22.04 -1.97 -4.71
CA TYR A 164 21.94 -0.55 -4.36
C TYR A 164 22.71 -0.24 -3.06
N PRO A 165 24.05 -0.33 -3.05
CA PRO A 165 24.81 -0.04 -1.84
C PRO A 165 24.75 1.47 -1.53
N PRO A 166 24.75 1.84 -0.24
CA PRO A 166 24.63 3.22 0.19
C PRO A 166 25.90 4.01 -0.18
N LEU A 167 25.72 5.25 -0.65
CA LEU A 167 26.80 6.15 -1.02
C LEU A 167 27.40 6.86 0.20
N LEU A 168 26.80 6.74 1.38
CA LEU A 168 27.41 7.20 2.64
C LEU A 168 27.17 6.14 3.69
N ASN A 169 28.02 6.07 4.72
CA ASN A 169 27.90 5.07 5.77
C ASN A 169 26.58 5.28 6.56
N PRO A 170 25.58 4.39 6.42
CA PRO A 170 24.26 4.59 7.03
C PRO A 170 24.30 4.58 8.56
N LYS A 171 25.34 3.98 9.17
CA LYS A 171 25.52 3.95 10.63
C LYS A 171 25.95 5.29 11.23
N THR A 172 26.42 6.21 10.41
CA THR A 172 26.97 7.51 10.86
C THR A 172 26.12 8.70 10.43
N ILE A 173 25.07 8.46 9.66
CA ILE A 173 24.19 9.48 9.13
C ILE A 173 23.07 9.73 10.11
N ASP A 174 22.84 11.01 10.42
CA ASP A 174 21.59 11.43 11.04
C ASP A 174 20.53 11.68 9.97
N TYR A 175 19.54 10.79 9.93
CA TYR A 175 18.43 10.84 8.99
C TYR A 175 17.58 12.11 9.13
N LYS A 176 17.60 12.79 10.29
CA LYS A 176 16.86 14.04 10.52
C LYS A 176 17.36 15.22 9.68
N HIS A 177 18.58 15.12 9.17
CA HIS A 177 19.23 16.19 8.40
C HIS A 177 19.34 15.89 6.91
N ILE A 178 18.71 14.81 6.44
CA ILE A 178 18.68 14.43 5.02
C ILE A 178 17.23 14.34 4.57
N GLY A 179 16.88 15.10 3.53
CA GLY A 179 15.56 14.98 2.90
C GLY A 179 15.40 13.63 2.18
N ALA A 180 14.18 13.11 2.15
CA ALA A 180 13.91 11.76 1.63
C ALA A 180 14.36 11.55 0.18
N GLU A 181 14.23 12.56 -0.67
CA GLU A 181 14.71 12.48 -2.06
C GLU A 181 16.24 12.30 -2.12
N MET A 182 16.98 13.07 -1.32
CA MET A 182 18.44 12.91 -1.22
C MET A 182 18.80 11.54 -0.63
N ALA A 183 18.07 11.04 0.36
CA ALA A 183 18.29 9.72 0.94
C ALA A 183 18.08 8.58 -0.07
N TRP A 184 17.07 8.71 -0.94
CA TRP A 184 16.86 7.80 -2.06
C TRP A 184 18.05 7.82 -3.00
N GLU A 185 18.50 8.98 -3.48
CA GLU A 185 19.64 9.06 -4.41
C GLU A 185 20.95 8.57 -3.78
N LEU A 186 21.08 8.66 -2.46
CA LEU A 186 22.20 8.10 -1.70
C LEU A 186 22.09 6.59 -1.44
N ASN A 187 21.04 5.93 -1.92
CA ASN A 187 20.72 4.53 -1.64
C ASN A 187 20.72 4.22 -0.13
N LEU A 188 20.24 5.14 0.71
CA LEU A 188 20.20 4.91 2.15
C LEU A 188 19.07 3.92 2.49
N PRO A 189 19.32 2.92 3.36
CA PRO A 189 18.23 2.07 3.84
C PRO A 189 17.22 2.91 4.62
N LEU A 190 15.96 2.49 4.67
CA LEU A 190 14.96 3.12 5.54
C LEU A 190 15.40 3.03 7.01
N PRO A 191 15.03 4.02 7.85
CA PRO A 191 15.21 3.91 9.31
C PRO A 191 14.68 2.58 9.87
N SER A 192 15.35 2.01 10.86
CA SER A 192 15.06 0.65 11.36
C SER A 192 13.84 0.55 12.29
N ASN A 193 13.20 1.66 12.63
CA ASN A 193 12.20 1.78 13.69
C ASN A 193 10.80 1.25 13.32
N TYR A 194 10.63 0.60 12.17
CA TYR A 194 9.42 -0.12 11.82
C TYR A 194 9.47 -1.59 12.27
N LYS A 195 8.29 -2.15 12.57
CA LYS A 195 8.14 -3.43 13.27
C LYS A 195 8.04 -4.61 12.31
N PHE A 196 7.22 -4.51 11.29
CA PHE A 196 7.02 -5.52 10.25
C PHE A 196 6.63 -4.89 8.91
N VAL A 197 6.58 -5.70 7.86
CA VAL A 197 6.15 -5.31 6.51
C VAL A 197 4.84 -6.01 6.19
N TRP A 198 3.79 -5.25 5.89
CA TRP A 198 2.57 -5.79 5.31
C TRP A 198 2.61 -5.68 3.79
N VAL A 199 2.44 -6.82 3.13
CA VAL A 199 2.34 -6.93 1.68
C VAL A 199 0.86 -7.02 1.28
N CYS A 200 0.37 -5.94 0.70
CA CYS A 200 -0.94 -5.82 0.11
C CYS A 200 -0.95 -6.43 -1.31
N ASN A 201 -2.09 -7.02 -1.67
CA ASN A 201 -2.41 -7.44 -3.03
C ASN A 201 -3.87 -7.08 -3.37
N GLY A 202 -4.20 -6.95 -4.66
CA GLY A 202 -5.53 -6.53 -5.11
C GLY A 202 -6.65 -7.43 -4.56
N GLY A 203 -7.76 -6.85 -4.11
CA GLY A 203 -8.96 -7.61 -3.71
C GLY A 203 -8.83 -8.44 -2.42
N SER A 204 -7.77 -8.23 -1.62
CA SER A 204 -7.48 -9.04 -0.42
C SER A 204 -8.00 -8.45 0.90
N GLY A 205 -8.92 -7.47 0.86
CA GLY A 205 -9.44 -6.81 2.07
C GLY A 205 -8.51 -5.72 2.63
N SER A 206 -7.63 -5.16 1.80
CA SER A 206 -6.59 -4.23 2.21
C SER A 206 -7.09 -2.98 2.92
N GLU A 207 -8.17 -2.36 2.43
CA GLU A 207 -8.80 -1.20 3.10
C GLU A 207 -9.26 -1.53 4.52
N ALA A 208 -9.85 -2.73 4.70
CA ALA A 208 -10.28 -3.18 6.02
C ALA A 208 -9.09 -3.41 6.94
N PHE A 209 -8.07 -4.14 6.46
CA PHE A 209 -6.88 -4.43 7.25
C PHE A 209 -6.12 -3.16 7.66
N MET A 210 -5.94 -2.21 6.74
CA MET A 210 -5.34 -0.91 7.01
C MET A 210 -6.11 -0.16 8.08
N SER A 211 -7.43 -0.03 7.92
CA SER A 211 -8.25 0.69 8.88
C SER A 211 -8.24 0.00 10.26
N PHE A 212 -8.30 -1.33 10.33
CA PHE A 212 -8.24 -2.07 11.58
C PHE A 212 -6.88 -1.91 12.30
N LEU A 213 -5.77 -1.85 11.55
CA LEU A 213 -4.44 -1.55 12.10
C LEU A 213 -4.38 -0.13 12.70
N GLU A 214 -4.94 0.87 12.00
CA GLU A 214 -5.00 2.26 12.49
C GLU A 214 -5.80 2.35 13.80
N HIS A 215 -6.93 1.65 13.92
CA HIS A 215 -7.69 1.57 15.17
C HIS A 215 -6.89 0.91 16.30
N CYS A 216 -6.01 -0.03 15.97
CA CYS A 216 -5.06 -0.63 16.91
C CYS A 216 -3.84 0.27 17.20
N GLY A 217 -3.82 1.52 16.73
CA GLY A 217 -2.77 2.50 17.00
C GLY A 217 -1.50 2.34 16.15
N VAL A 218 -1.57 1.58 15.06
CA VAL A 218 -0.46 1.41 14.11
C VAL A 218 -0.35 2.64 13.21
N ASN A 219 0.87 3.10 12.97
CA ASN A 219 1.17 4.17 12.03
C ASN A 219 1.82 3.60 10.76
N LEU A 220 1.29 3.99 9.59
CA LEU A 220 1.71 3.53 8.28
C LEU A 220 1.43 4.59 7.21
N GLU A 221 2.10 4.49 6.08
CA GLU A 221 1.76 5.20 4.84
C GLU A 221 1.08 4.24 3.85
N PRO A 222 0.12 4.69 3.04
CA PRO A 222 -0.63 3.81 2.13
C PRO A 222 0.23 3.05 1.11
N PHE A 223 -0.28 1.92 0.61
CA PHE A 223 0.47 0.98 -0.24
C PHE A 223 0.53 1.33 -1.74
N TRP A 224 -0.34 2.22 -2.23
CA TRP A 224 -0.61 2.43 -3.66
C TRP A 224 0.41 3.36 -4.38
N TYR A 225 1.64 3.45 -3.88
CA TYR A 225 2.69 4.28 -4.46
C TYR A 225 3.79 3.46 -5.11
N HIS A 226 4.40 4.01 -6.16
CA HIS A 226 5.57 3.43 -6.80
C HIS A 226 6.84 3.60 -5.93
N ALA A 227 7.86 2.78 -6.20
CA ALA A 227 9.05 2.63 -5.35
C ALA A 227 9.69 3.92 -4.81
N LYS A 228 9.98 4.93 -5.64
CA LYS A 228 10.62 6.18 -5.18
C LYS A 228 9.69 7.00 -4.29
N GLU A 229 8.44 7.20 -4.71
CA GLU A 229 7.45 7.93 -3.93
C GLU A 229 7.14 7.22 -2.61
N LYS A 230 6.97 5.89 -2.66
CA LYS A 230 6.74 5.07 -1.48
C LYS A 230 7.89 5.17 -0.48
N TYR A 231 9.13 5.07 -0.96
CA TYR A 231 10.32 5.27 -0.12
C TYR A 231 10.27 6.64 0.57
N MET A 232 9.92 7.69 -0.16
CA MET A 232 9.91 9.05 0.40
C MET A 232 8.85 9.21 1.49
N LEU A 233 7.65 8.68 1.28
CA LEU A 233 6.58 8.68 2.28
C LEU A 233 7.00 7.92 3.54
N ASP A 234 7.48 6.68 3.39
CA ASP A 234 7.93 5.87 4.53
C ASP A 234 9.11 6.50 5.26
N PHE A 235 10.09 7.04 4.53
CA PHE A 235 11.24 7.73 5.12
C PHE A 235 10.77 8.90 5.98
N ASN A 236 9.91 9.77 5.44
CA ASN A 236 9.40 10.93 6.16
C ASN A 236 8.58 10.51 7.38
N MET A 237 7.73 9.49 7.25
CA MET A 237 6.96 8.93 8.36
C MET A 237 7.89 8.43 9.48
N LEU A 238 8.89 7.61 9.13
CA LEU A 238 9.80 7.00 10.09
C LEU A 238 10.69 8.02 10.81
N VAL A 239 11.09 9.10 10.12
CA VAL A 239 11.88 10.20 10.68
C VAL A 239 11.04 11.13 11.56
N SER A 240 9.81 11.46 11.13
CA SER A 240 8.94 12.40 11.85
C SER A 240 8.27 11.79 13.08
N LYS A 241 8.00 10.47 13.04
CA LYS A 241 7.30 9.74 14.11
C LYS A 241 8.17 8.59 14.65
N PRO A 242 9.39 8.85 15.16
CA PRO A 242 10.35 7.80 15.45
C PRO A 242 9.92 6.84 16.57
N ASN A 243 9.09 7.33 17.49
CA ASN A 243 8.63 6.61 18.68
C ASN A 243 7.23 5.97 18.51
N GLN A 244 6.58 6.13 17.35
CA GLN A 244 5.30 5.48 17.08
C GLN A 244 5.52 4.02 16.67
N TYR A 245 4.45 3.23 16.73
CA TYR A 245 4.46 1.86 16.23
C TYR A 245 4.32 1.88 14.70
N ASN A 246 5.46 1.98 14.03
CA ASN A 246 5.51 2.11 12.58
C ASN A 246 5.55 0.74 11.91
N ILE A 247 4.84 0.59 10.79
CA ILE A 247 4.99 -0.56 9.88
C ILE A 247 5.22 -0.06 8.46
N LEU A 248 5.77 -0.91 7.59
CA LEU A 248 5.77 -0.64 6.14
C LEU A 248 4.59 -1.36 5.51
N CYS A 249 3.85 -0.67 4.66
CA CYS A 249 2.74 -1.24 3.89
C CYS A 249 3.08 -1.14 2.41
N ILE A 250 3.19 -2.25 1.68
CA ILE A 250 3.63 -2.24 0.27
C ILE A 250 2.69 -3.03 -0.62
N HIS A 251 2.50 -2.59 -1.86
CA HIS A 251 1.82 -3.38 -2.88
C HIS A 251 2.84 -4.23 -3.63
N ASN A 252 2.64 -5.55 -3.68
CA ASN A 252 3.60 -6.49 -4.31
C ASN A 252 4.02 -6.02 -5.73
N ARG A 253 3.06 -5.73 -6.60
CA ARG A 253 3.30 -5.32 -7.99
C ARG A 253 4.08 -4.01 -8.17
N TYR A 254 3.92 -3.03 -7.28
CA TYR A 254 4.59 -1.73 -7.42
C TYR A 254 6.03 -1.74 -6.91
N ILE A 255 6.38 -2.76 -6.12
CA ILE A 255 7.63 -2.84 -5.38
C ILE A 255 8.50 -4.02 -5.83
N GLU A 256 7.91 -5.03 -6.45
CA GLU A 256 8.62 -6.16 -7.04
C GLU A 256 9.76 -5.71 -7.96
N HIS A 257 10.94 -6.30 -7.78
CA HIS A 257 12.17 -5.97 -8.53
C HIS A 257 12.62 -4.50 -8.47
N THR A 258 12.11 -3.72 -7.52
CA THR A 258 12.50 -2.30 -7.38
C THR A 258 13.58 -2.08 -6.35
N LYS A 259 14.31 -0.96 -6.49
CA LYS A 259 15.25 -0.46 -5.49
C LYS A 259 14.66 -0.34 -4.08
N TYR A 260 13.36 -0.08 -3.94
CA TYR A 260 12.72 0.09 -2.63
C TYR A 260 12.98 -1.11 -1.72
N ILE A 261 12.78 -2.36 -2.20
CA ILE A 261 12.90 -3.53 -1.33
C ILE A 261 14.33 -3.71 -0.81
N HIS A 262 15.32 -3.38 -1.65
CA HIS A 262 16.74 -3.44 -1.31
C HIS A 262 17.15 -2.41 -0.24
N LEU A 263 16.32 -1.39 -0.02
CA LEU A 263 16.50 -0.39 1.04
C LEU A 263 15.73 -0.74 2.32
N THR A 264 15.00 -1.86 2.33
CA THR A 264 14.39 -2.41 3.54
C THR A 264 15.37 -3.31 4.29
N GLN A 265 15.13 -3.45 5.59
CA GLN A 265 15.85 -4.35 6.48
C GLN A 265 15.10 -5.66 6.63
N LYS A 266 15.83 -6.73 6.97
CA LYS A 266 15.25 -8.03 7.26
C LYS A 266 14.24 -7.95 8.40
N ARG A 267 12.97 -8.30 8.12
CA ARG A 267 11.83 -8.11 9.02
C ARG A 267 10.78 -9.21 8.85
N ASP A 268 9.83 -9.26 9.76
CA ASP A 268 8.65 -10.10 9.61
C ASP A 268 7.74 -9.53 8.53
N PHE A 269 7.14 -10.40 7.72
CA PHE A 269 6.24 -10.07 6.63
C PHE A 269 4.86 -10.65 6.90
N ILE A 270 3.80 -9.91 6.58
CA ILE A 270 2.42 -10.39 6.64
C ILE A 270 1.76 -10.26 5.25
N TYR A 271 1.04 -11.30 4.83
CA TYR A 271 0.30 -11.38 3.58
C TYR A 271 -1.12 -11.90 3.81
N ILE A 272 -2.08 -11.39 3.05
CA ILE A 272 -3.47 -11.86 3.10
C ILE A 272 -3.76 -12.59 1.79
N ALA A 273 -3.91 -13.90 1.90
CA ALA A 273 -4.19 -14.79 0.78
C ALA A 273 -5.70 -15.04 0.67
N GLY A 274 -6.18 -15.22 -0.56
CA GLY A 274 -7.60 -15.44 -0.80
C GLY A 274 -7.86 -15.97 -2.19
N ASP A 275 -9.06 -16.50 -2.39
CA ASP A 275 -9.52 -17.08 -3.64
C ASP A 275 -9.33 -16.09 -4.80
N VAL A 276 -8.49 -16.45 -5.77
CA VAL A 276 -8.15 -15.58 -6.90
C VAL A 276 -9.37 -15.18 -7.73
N ILE A 277 -10.39 -16.06 -7.86
CA ILE A 277 -11.62 -15.75 -8.59
C ILE A 277 -12.45 -14.71 -7.84
N SER A 278 -12.60 -14.85 -6.51
CA SER A 278 -13.26 -13.84 -5.67
C SER A 278 -12.52 -12.50 -5.65
N ARG A 279 -11.20 -12.53 -5.76
CA ARG A 279 -10.37 -11.32 -5.87
C ARG A 279 -10.53 -10.64 -7.23
N LEU A 280 -10.56 -11.41 -8.33
CA LEU A 280 -10.89 -10.91 -9.68
C LEU A 280 -12.28 -10.29 -9.73
N LYS A 281 -13.28 -10.90 -9.08
CA LYS A 281 -14.62 -10.30 -8.90
C LYS A 281 -14.54 -8.93 -8.25
N SER A 282 -13.72 -8.79 -7.22
CA SER A 282 -13.55 -7.52 -6.53
C SER A 282 -12.93 -6.46 -7.44
N GLY A 283 -12.01 -6.87 -8.32
CA GLY A 283 -11.47 -6.01 -9.36
C GLY A 283 -12.47 -5.58 -10.43
N LEU A 284 -13.23 -6.52 -11.01
CA LEU A 284 -14.21 -6.21 -12.07
C LEU A 284 -15.31 -5.27 -11.56
N ASN A 285 -15.69 -5.41 -10.29
CA ASN A 285 -16.66 -4.56 -9.63
C ASN A 285 -16.07 -3.29 -9.01
N HIS A 286 -14.83 -2.92 -9.33
CA HIS A 286 -14.17 -1.74 -8.75
C HIS A 286 -14.76 -0.45 -9.34
N LEU A 287 -15.17 0.48 -8.45
CA LEU A 287 -15.65 1.79 -8.85
C LEU A 287 -14.53 2.65 -9.43
N ASP A 288 -14.90 3.50 -10.38
CA ASP A 288 -14.08 4.59 -10.88
C ASP A 288 -14.21 5.77 -9.92
N ASN A 289 -13.32 5.84 -8.92
CA ASN A 289 -13.44 6.80 -7.81
C ASN A 289 -13.37 8.25 -8.26
N ASP A 290 -12.57 8.55 -9.29
CA ASP A 290 -12.44 9.91 -9.84
C ASP A 290 -13.76 10.33 -10.51
N THR A 291 -14.31 9.46 -11.37
CA THR A 291 -15.60 9.72 -12.00
C THR A 291 -16.73 9.77 -10.97
N MET A 292 -16.66 8.93 -9.93
CA MET A 292 -17.62 8.96 -8.82
C MET A 292 -17.55 10.27 -8.04
N ALA A 293 -16.36 10.84 -7.83
CA ALA A 293 -16.21 12.14 -7.17
C ALA A 293 -16.87 13.27 -7.96
N ASP A 294 -16.76 13.23 -9.30
CA ASP A 294 -17.32 14.26 -10.19
C ASP A 294 -18.85 14.25 -10.24
N ILE A 295 -19.50 13.09 -10.09
CA ILE A 295 -20.97 12.99 -10.13
C ILE A 295 -21.64 13.32 -8.79
N ILE A 296 -20.89 13.30 -7.69
CA ILE A 296 -21.42 13.63 -6.37
C ILE A 296 -21.52 15.14 -6.23
N THR A 297 -22.75 15.63 -6.27
CA THR A 297 -23.01 17.08 -6.24
C THR A 297 -23.00 17.66 -4.83
N HIS A 298 -22.82 18.97 -4.73
CA HIS A 298 -22.97 19.69 -3.46
C HIS A 298 -24.36 19.49 -2.84
N ALA A 299 -25.42 19.41 -3.65
CA ALA A 299 -26.78 19.17 -3.19
C ALA A 299 -26.99 17.76 -2.60
N MET A 300 -26.29 16.74 -3.13
CA MET A 300 -26.29 15.39 -2.55
C MET A 300 -25.59 15.36 -1.20
N ARG A 301 -24.49 16.12 -1.03
CA ARG A 301 -23.74 16.20 0.23
C ARG A 301 -24.40 17.09 1.27
N ASN A 302 -25.15 18.10 0.86
CA ASN A 302 -25.80 19.08 1.74
C ASN A 302 -27.30 19.21 1.39
N PRO A 303 -28.10 18.14 1.53
CA PRO A 303 -29.52 18.24 1.22
C PRO A 303 -30.26 19.09 2.25
N THR A 304 -31.46 19.52 1.89
CA THR A 304 -32.46 20.09 2.79
C THR A 304 -33.70 19.19 2.76
N PRO A 305 -34.65 19.33 3.70
CA PRO A 305 -35.93 18.61 3.64
C PRO A 305 -36.74 18.83 2.35
N ASN A 306 -36.38 19.84 1.53
CA ASN A 306 -37.04 20.13 0.25
C ASN A 306 -36.22 19.65 -0.98
N THR A 307 -35.04 19.05 -0.78
CA THR A 307 -34.22 18.55 -1.89
C THR A 307 -34.91 17.38 -2.60
N PRO A 308 -35.06 17.38 -3.94
CA PRO A 308 -35.66 16.27 -4.67
C PRO A 308 -34.89 14.97 -4.47
N LYS A 309 -35.58 13.92 -4.03
CA LYS A 309 -34.93 12.68 -3.57
C LYS A 309 -34.42 11.83 -4.72
N GLU A 310 -35.02 11.94 -5.90
CA GLU A 310 -34.59 11.25 -7.12
C GLU A 310 -33.19 11.70 -7.57
N LYS A 311 -32.74 12.87 -7.11
CA LYS A 311 -31.40 13.41 -7.38
C LYS A 311 -30.37 13.03 -6.33
N MET A 312 -30.74 12.27 -5.30
CA MET A 312 -29.85 11.94 -4.18
C MET A 312 -29.00 10.68 -4.41
N PHE A 313 -29.38 9.83 -5.38
CA PHE A 313 -28.78 8.51 -5.58
C PHE A 313 -28.28 8.35 -7.02
N PRO A 314 -27.01 8.66 -7.30
CA PRO A 314 -26.46 8.54 -8.64
C PRO A 314 -26.24 7.07 -9.06
N ASP A 315 -26.20 6.81 -10.36
CA ASP A 315 -25.73 5.55 -10.89
C ASP A 315 -24.22 5.40 -10.70
N LEU A 316 -23.81 4.23 -10.20
CA LEU A 316 -22.41 3.92 -9.92
C LEU A 316 -21.59 3.79 -11.20
N ARG A 317 -20.35 4.28 -11.15
CA ARG A 317 -19.40 4.25 -12.27
C ARG A 317 -18.27 3.28 -11.96
N TYR A 318 -18.02 2.36 -12.88
CA TYR A 318 -17.02 1.30 -12.73
C TYR A 318 -15.86 1.45 -13.71
N TYR A 319 -14.66 1.02 -13.35
CA TYR A 319 -13.52 1.00 -14.27
C TYR A 319 -13.72 -0.02 -15.40
N TYR A 320 -14.15 -1.24 -15.04
CA TYR A 320 -14.27 -2.37 -15.95
C TYR A 320 -15.72 -2.59 -16.36
N LYS A 321 -16.20 -1.72 -17.25
CA LYS A 321 -17.62 -1.59 -17.63
C LYS A 321 -17.92 -1.93 -19.08
N ASP A 322 -19.15 -2.34 -19.35
CA ASP A 322 -19.71 -2.45 -20.70
C ASP A 322 -20.28 -1.12 -21.23
N SER A 323 -20.95 -1.17 -22.39
CA SER A 323 -21.55 0.00 -23.03
C SER A 323 -22.72 0.61 -22.26
N GLN A 324 -23.32 -0.12 -21.31
CA GLN A 324 -24.35 0.40 -20.41
C GLN A 324 -23.75 0.95 -19.10
N GLY A 325 -22.43 0.85 -18.92
CA GLY A 325 -21.73 1.33 -17.75
C GLY A 325 -21.68 0.34 -16.58
N LEU A 326 -22.12 -0.90 -16.78
CA LEU A 326 -22.16 -1.93 -15.73
C LEU A 326 -20.90 -2.81 -15.75
N PRO A 327 -20.48 -3.37 -14.60
CA PRO A 327 -19.35 -4.30 -14.53
C PRO A 327 -19.50 -5.47 -15.50
N ASN A 328 -18.42 -5.87 -16.17
CA ASN A 328 -18.50 -6.91 -17.18
C ASN A 328 -17.29 -7.86 -17.20
N THR A 329 -17.55 -9.17 -17.28
CA THR A 329 -16.49 -10.20 -17.32
C THR A 329 -15.61 -10.12 -18.56
N LYS A 330 -16.12 -9.56 -19.67
CA LYS A 330 -15.32 -9.33 -20.90
C LYS A 330 -14.20 -8.31 -20.72
N CYS A 331 -14.23 -7.53 -19.65
CA CYS A 331 -13.15 -6.60 -19.30
C CYS A 331 -11.94 -7.30 -18.65
N LEU A 332 -12.06 -8.58 -18.28
CA LEU A 332 -10.94 -9.37 -17.82
C LEU A 332 -9.84 -9.38 -18.88
N ASN A 333 -8.61 -9.11 -18.46
CA ASN A 333 -7.45 -9.00 -19.34
C ASN A 333 -6.18 -9.40 -18.60
N THR A 334 -5.09 -9.55 -19.36
CA THR A 334 -3.74 -9.83 -18.85
C THR A 334 -3.36 -8.95 -17.66
N HIS A 335 -3.52 -7.63 -17.77
CA HIS A 335 -3.14 -6.71 -16.68
C HIS A 335 -3.90 -7.04 -15.39
N MET A 336 -5.21 -7.30 -15.46
CA MET A 336 -5.99 -7.73 -14.30
C MET A 336 -5.47 -9.04 -13.74
N LEU A 337 -5.31 -10.09 -14.54
CA LEU A 337 -4.84 -11.39 -14.04
C LEU A 337 -3.54 -11.25 -13.23
N HIS A 338 -2.55 -10.53 -13.77
CA HIS A 338 -1.31 -10.23 -13.07
C HIS A 338 -1.47 -9.35 -11.81
N SER A 339 -2.51 -8.51 -11.72
CA SER A 339 -2.77 -7.68 -10.52
C SER A 339 -3.35 -8.48 -9.36
N TYR A 340 -3.89 -9.67 -9.63
CA TYR A 340 -4.54 -10.50 -8.61
C TYR A 340 -3.79 -11.80 -8.32
N THR A 341 -2.70 -12.09 -9.02
CA THR A 341 -1.75 -13.18 -8.76
C THR A 341 -0.38 -12.64 -8.33
N GLY A 342 0.68 -13.45 -8.40
CA GLY A 342 2.06 -12.99 -8.22
C GLY A 342 2.54 -13.06 -6.77
N PHE A 343 1.92 -13.88 -5.92
CA PHE A 343 2.47 -14.15 -4.59
C PHE A 343 3.81 -14.87 -4.72
N TYR A 344 3.86 -15.93 -5.52
CA TYR A 344 5.02 -16.82 -5.56
C TYR A 344 6.28 -16.08 -6.03
N ASP A 345 6.18 -15.34 -7.13
CA ASP A 345 7.30 -14.59 -7.71
C ASP A 345 7.82 -13.52 -6.73
N PHE A 346 6.92 -12.72 -6.16
CA PHE A 346 7.27 -11.68 -5.21
C PHE A 346 8.00 -12.25 -3.99
N PHE A 347 7.44 -13.27 -3.33
CA PHE A 347 8.02 -13.81 -2.10
C PHE A 347 9.27 -14.65 -2.33
N SER A 348 9.43 -15.21 -3.53
CA SER A 348 10.68 -15.80 -3.99
C SER A 348 11.79 -14.75 -4.06
N TYR A 349 11.49 -13.63 -4.71
CA TYR A 349 12.44 -12.52 -4.88
C TYR A 349 12.80 -11.83 -3.55
N VAL A 350 11.82 -11.59 -2.68
CA VAL A 350 12.06 -10.84 -1.42
C VAL A 350 12.52 -11.72 -0.25
N LYS A 351 12.66 -13.03 -0.44
CA LYS A 351 13.10 -14.01 0.58
C LYS A 351 14.30 -13.56 1.43
N PRO A 352 15.38 -12.94 0.88
CA PRO A 352 16.51 -12.49 1.69
C PRO A 352 16.15 -11.46 2.78
N TYR A 353 15.05 -10.71 2.58
CA TYR A 353 14.56 -9.67 3.49
C TYR A 353 13.50 -10.18 4.47
N ILE A 354 13.13 -11.47 4.40
CA ILE A 354 12.10 -12.06 5.27
C ILE A 354 12.75 -12.76 6.45
N LYS A 355 12.35 -12.36 7.66
CA LYS A 355 12.63 -13.08 8.90
C LYS A 355 11.62 -14.21 9.10
N ASN A 356 10.34 -13.87 9.12
CA ASN A 356 9.21 -14.81 9.11
C ASN A 356 8.13 -14.32 8.14
N LEU A 357 7.43 -15.24 7.49
CA LEU A 357 6.28 -14.94 6.63
C LEU A 357 4.99 -15.39 7.32
N TYR A 358 4.12 -14.45 7.66
CA TYR A 358 2.80 -14.71 8.22
C TYR A 358 1.74 -14.63 7.11
N ILE A 359 0.85 -15.61 7.06
CA ILE A 359 -0.24 -15.65 6.09
C ILE A 359 -1.59 -15.65 6.80
N LEU A 360 -2.45 -14.70 6.45
CA LEU A 360 -3.86 -14.66 6.80
C LEU A 360 -4.70 -15.09 5.59
N SER A 361 -5.91 -15.57 5.85
CA SER A 361 -6.96 -15.71 4.85
C SER A 361 -7.75 -14.40 4.71
N THR A 362 -8.30 -14.11 3.52
CA THR A 362 -9.32 -13.07 3.37
C THR A 362 -10.54 -13.32 4.25
N ASN A 363 -10.82 -14.58 4.59
CA ASN A 363 -11.86 -14.91 5.54
C ASN A 363 -11.54 -14.33 6.93
N ASP A 364 -10.28 -14.26 7.35
CA ASP A 364 -9.91 -13.74 8.68
C ASP A 364 -10.28 -12.26 8.88
N LEU A 365 -10.69 -11.57 7.81
CA LEU A 365 -11.10 -10.17 7.80
C LEU A 365 -12.61 -9.96 7.60
N ASN A 366 -13.41 -11.04 7.55
CA ASN A 366 -14.86 -10.88 7.43
C ASN A 366 -15.51 -10.45 8.76
N ALA A 367 -16.80 -10.10 8.70
CA ALA A 367 -17.56 -9.60 9.83
C ALA A 367 -17.58 -10.54 11.06
N GLU A 368 -17.45 -11.84 10.86
CA GLU A 368 -17.52 -12.83 11.92
C GLU A 368 -16.17 -13.02 12.65
N ASN A 369 -15.04 -12.70 11.99
CA ASN A 369 -13.72 -13.15 12.44
C ASN A 369 -12.70 -12.04 12.62
N ALA A 370 -12.87 -10.89 11.95
CA ALA A 370 -11.93 -9.78 12.02
C ALA A 370 -11.57 -9.37 13.45
N PHE A 371 -12.56 -9.32 14.36
CA PHE A 371 -12.32 -8.95 15.76
C PHE A 371 -11.35 -9.92 16.46
N LYS A 372 -11.63 -11.23 16.37
CA LYS A 372 -10.77 -12.28 16.95
C LYS A 372 -9.41 -12.34 16.29
N THR A 373 -9.34 -12.14 14.97
CA THR A 373 -8.08 -12.04 14.23
C THR A 373 -7.22 -10.91 14.78
N PHE A 374 -7.79 -9.73 14.98
CA PHE A 374 -7.04 -8.59 15.51
C PHE A 374 -6.67 -8.74 16.99
N GLN A 375 -7.43 -9.49 17.80
CA GLN A 375 -7.00 -9.87 19.15
C GLN A 375 -5.71 -10.69 19.11
N ARG A 376 -5.60 -11.64 18.17
CA ARG A 376 -4.37 -12.44 18.00
C ARG A 376 -3.22 -11.63 17.41
N LEU A 377 -3.49 -10.76 16.44
CA LEU A 377 -2.46 -9.88 15.90
C LEU A 377 -1.93 -8.91 16.96
N TYR A 378 -2.78 -8.44 17.87
CA TYR A 378 -2.39 -7.66 19.04
C TYR A 378 -1.36 -8.41 19.89
N GLU A 379 -1.56 -9.70 20.14
CA GLU A 379 -0.62 -10.54 20.90
C GLU A 379 0.67 -10.82 20.12
N ILE A 380 0.56 -11.30 18.87
CA ILE A 380 1.70 -11.71 18.04
C ILE A 380 2.65 -10.54 17.77
N PHE A 381 2.08 -9.38 17.41
CA PHE A 381 2.85 -8.21 17.02
C PHE A 381 2.96 -7.17 18.15
N CYS A 382 2.35 -7.38 19.31
CA CYS A 382 2.32 -6.40 20.40
C CYS A 382 1.80 -5.04 19.91
N LEU A 383 0.63 -5.04 19.24
CA LEU A 383 0.06 -3.81 18.70
C LEU A 383 -0.21 -2.79 19.82
N PRO A 384 -0.15 -1.47 19.55
CA PRO A 384 -0.23 -0.46 20.61
C PRO A 384 -1.55 -0.43 21.39
N LYS A 385 -2.66 -0.74 20.74
CA LYS A 385 -4.00 -0.75 21.32
C LYS A 385 -4.66 -2.09 21.02
N ALA A 386 -5.24 -2.67 22.05
CA ALA A 386 -6.08 -3.86 21.90
C ALA A 386 -7.36 -3.50 21.13
N PRO A 387 -7.90 -4.40 20.30
CA PRO A 387 -9.22 -4.21 19.71
C PRO A 387 -10.28 -4.32 20.81
N THR A 388 -10.88 -3.20 21.21
CA THR A 388 -11.88 -3.16 22.30
C THR A 388 -13.31 -2.93 21.82
N ASP A 389 -13.48 -2.33 20.65
CA ASP A 389 -14.78 -2.06 20.06
C ASP A 389 -15.01 -3.04 18.92
N GLU A 390 -15.78 -4.10 19.19
CA GLU A 390 -16.08 -5.15 18.23
C GLU A 390 -16.78 -4.62 16.98
N LYS A 391 -17.66 -3.59 17.11
CA LYS A 391 -18.40 -3.01 15.98
C LYS A 391 -17.47 -2.50 14.89
N LEU A 392 -16.29 -1.99 15.26
CA LEU A 392 -15.31 -1.50 14.29
C LEU A 392 -14.77 -2.58 13.35
N PHE A 393 -14.68 -3.81 13.84
CA PHE A 393 -14.11 -4.95 13.12
C PHE A 393 -15.18 -5.79 12.42
N THR A 394 -16.41 -5.79 12.93
CA THR A 394 -17.52 -6.56 12.35
C THR A 394 -18.28 -5.79 11.27
N GLN A 395 -18.19 -4.47 11.25
CA GLN A 395 -18.76 -3.65 10.18
C GLN A 395 -17.85 -3.62 8.95
N ARG A 396 -18.47 -3.44 7.78
CA ARG A 396 -17.73 -3.23 6.54
C ARG A 396 -16.82 -2.00 6.65
N ALA A 397 -15.62 -2.10 6.06
CA ALA A 397 -14.66 -0.99 6.07
C ALA A 397 -14.77 -0.05 4.86
N ASN A 398 -15.18 -0.57 3.71
CA ASN A 398 -15.18 0.15 2.46
C ASN A 398 -16.62 0.47 2.00
N MET A 399 -16.93 1.76 1.82
CA MET A 399 -18.25 2.25 1.36
C MET A 399 -18.41 2.30 -0.16
N PHE A 400 -17.31 2.13 -0.88
CA PHE A 400 -17.21 2.16 -2.33
C PHE A 400 -17.78 0.89 -2.99
N ARG A 401 -18.27 -0.09 -2.21
CA ARG A 401 -19.12 -1.17 -2.74
C ARG A 401 -20.53 -0.99 -2.21
N GLY A 402 -21.52 -1.05 -3.11
CA GLY A 402 -22.92 -1.16 -2.72
C GLY A 402 -23.68 0.15 -2.58
N GLY A 403 -23.20 1.29 -3.09
CA GLY A 403 -24.04 2.49 -3.19
C GLY A 403 -24.06 3.42 -1.96
N LEU A 404 -23.28 3.12 -0.91
CA LEU A 404 -23.10 4.02 0.24
C LEU A 404 -22.16 5.20 -0.05
N TYR A 405 -21.65 5.33 -1.28
CA TYR A 405 -20.72 6.39 -1.73
C TYR A 405 -21.22 7.81 -1.45
N VAL A 406 -22.55 8.00 -1.43
CA VAL A 406 -23.20 9.29 -1.16
C VAL A 406 -23.00 9.76 0.29
N LEU A 407 -22.71 8.86 1.22
CA LEU A 407 -22.43 9.19 2.62
C LEU A 407 -20.96 9.58 2.81
N PRO A 408 -20.61 10.41 3.81
CA PRO A 408 -21.53 11.12 4.71
C PRO A 408 -22.30 12.25 3.99
N ILE A 409 -23.47 12.60 4.52
CA ILE A 409 -24.24 13.79 4.12
C ILE A 409 -24.54 14.68 5.32
N SER A 410 -24.65 15.99 5.09
CA SER A 410 -24.99 17.01 6.08
C SER A 410 -26.38 17.57 5.78
N LEU A 411 -27.43 16.99 6.36
CA LEU A 411 -28.81 17.46 6.21
C LEU A 411 -28.97 18.83 6.88
N ARG A 412 -29.19 19.86 6.05
CA ARG A 412 -29.34 21.27 6.46
C ARG A 412 -30.79 21.59 6.75
N ILE A 413 -31.07 22.06 7.95
CA ILE A 413 -32.41 22.33 8.45
C ILE A 413 -32.47 23.79 8.87
N GLN A 414 -33.24 24.59 8.11
CA GLN A 414 -33.47 25.98 8.46
C GLN A 414 -34.53 26.05 9.56
N LEU A 415 -34.10 26.44 10.76
CA LEU A 415 -34.99 26.84 11.86
C LEU A 415 -35.03 28.38 11.91
N ILE A 416 -35.88 28.95 12.77
CA ILE A 416 -36.12 30.40 12.84
C ILE A 416 -34.81 31.20 13.01
N ASP A 417 -33.98 30.80 13.98
CA ASP A 417 -32.75 31.54 14.36
C ASP A 417 -31.46 30.74 14.18
N VAL A 418 -31.53 29.53 13.64
CA VAL A 418 -30.36 28.66 13.49
C VAL A 418 -30.47 27.78 12.25
N LEU A 419 -29.33 27.53 11.60
CA LEU A 419 -29.19 26.48 10.62
C LEU A 419 -28.68 25.22 11.33
N ALA A 420 -29.59 24.31 11.67
CA ALA A 420 -29.21 23.03 12.27
C ALA A 420 -28.65 22.07 11.20
N THR A 421 -27.70 21.23 11.58
CA THR A 421 -27.09 20.24 10.69
C THR A 421 -27.07 18.85 11.32
N ILE A 422 -27.80 17.91 10.71
CA ILE A 422 -27.70 16.48 11.04
C ILE A 422 -26.72 15.84 10.07
N GLU A 423 -25.61 15.29 10.58
CA GLU A 423 -24.72 14.45 9.79
C GLU A 423 -25.24 13.02 9.77
N ILE A 424 -25.37 12.46 8.58
CA ILE A 424 -25.78 11.07 8.36
C ILE A 424 -24.59 10.34 7.77
N MET A 425 -24.09 9.32 8.49
CA MET A 425 -22.84 8.64 8.12
C MET A 425 -22.75 7.23 8.70
N PRO A 426 -21.86 6.37 8.20
CA PRO A 426 -21.54 5.12 8.88
C PRO A 426 -20.92 5.35 10.27
N TYR A 427 -21.24 4.49 11.24
CA TYR A 427 -20.77 4.55 12.63
C TYR A 427 -19.25 4.74 12.73
N ARG A 428 -18.47 3.98 11.96
CA ARG A 428 -16.99 4.06 11.96
C ARG A 428 -16.46 5.48 11.70
N PHE A 429 -17.17 6.29 10.91
CA PHE A 429 -16.76 7.67 10.61
C PHE A 429 -17.09 8.65 11.74
N SER A 430 -18.10 8.34 12.56
CA SER A 430 -18.40 9.14 13.76
C SER A 430 -17.29 9.07 14.82
N LEU A 431 -16.35 8.12 14.69
CA LEU A 431 -15.26 7.90 15.65
C LEU A 431 -14.00 8.72 15.34
N ASN A 432 -13.81 9.21 14.09
CA ASN A 432 -12.61 9.92 13.65
C ASN A 432 -12.90 11.42 13.43
N LEU A 433 -12.12 12.31 14.08
CA LEU A 433 -12.13 13.80 13.98
C LEU A 433 -13.35 14.52 14.63
N PRO A 434 -13.35 15.87 14.85
CA PRO A 434 -13.71 16.58 16.10
C PRO A 434 -15.21 16.64 16.44
N PHE A 435 -16.00 15.67 16.01
CA PHE A 435 -17.43 15.57 16.29
C PHE A 435 -17.73 15.29 17.77
N LYS A 436 -16.77 14.73 18.52
CA LYS A 436 -17.01 14.24 19.88
C LYS A 436 -17.31 15.30 20.92
N GLU A 437 -16.78 16.52 20.79
CA GLU A 437 -16.91 17.49 21.89
C GLU A 437 -18.28 18.18 21.93
N SER A 438 -19.04 18.22 20.82
CA SER A 438 -20.33 18.94 20.78
C SER A 438 -21.50 18.20 20.13
N LYS A 439 -21.26 17.11 19.37
CA LYS A 439 -22.33 16.35 18.71
C LYS A 439 -22.79 15.14 19.52
N ILE A 440 -24.09 14.94 19.53
CA ILE A 440 -24.77 13.78 20.11
C ILE A 440 -25.31 12.87 19.00
N ASN A 441 -25.37 11.56 19.27
CA ASN A 441 -26.01 10.60 18.39
C ASN A 441 -27.52 10.55 18.71
N ILE A 442 -28.36 10.91 17.73
CA ILE A 442 -29.83 10.94 17.85
C ILE A 442 -30.50 9.78 17.11
N SER A 443 -29.77 8.72 16.73
CA SER A 443 -30.34 7.56 16.01
C SER A 443 -31.57 6.97 16.71
N GLN A 444 -31.54 6.85 18.04
CA GLN A 444 -32.63 6.26 18.83
C GLN A 444 -33.85 7.18 18.99
N GLU A 445 -33.68 8.49 18.74
CA GLU A 445 -34.79 9.44 18.72
C GLU A 445 -35.56 9.37 17.39
N ILE A 446 -34.86 9.01 16.30
CA ILE A 446 -35.43 8.92 14.96
C ILE A 446 -35.98 7.53 14.66
N PHE A 447 -35.24 6.48 15.04
CA PHE A 447 -35.57 5.07 14.75
C PHE A 447 -35.57 4.21 16.01
N ALA A 448 -36.53 3.30 16.12
CA ALA A 448 -36.63 2.37 17.24
C ALA A 448 -35.58 1.23 17.22
N LYS A 449 -34.88 1.04 16.09
CA LYS A 449 -33.83 0.03 15.88
C LYS A 449 -32.65 0.67 15.18
N GLU A 450 -31.47 0.08 15.36
CA GLU A 450 -30.28 0.46 14.60
C GLU A 450 -30.54 0.33 13.10
N VAL A 451 -30.16 1.36 12.32
CA VAL A 451 -30.25 1.34 10.86
C VAL A 451 -28.96 0.71 10.33
N VAL A 452 -29.05 -0.47 9.71
CA VAL A 452 -27.89 -1.20 9.18
C VAL A 452 -28.08 -1.46 7.69
N ILE A 453 -27.23 -0.84 6.87
CA ILE A 453 -27.26 -0.96 5.40
C ILE A 453 -25.92 -1.48 4.91
N ASP A 454 -25.92 -2.53 4.08
CA ASP A 454 -24.72 -3.18 3.55
C ASP A 454 -23.64 -3.51 4.61
N SER A 455 -24.09 -4.02 5.77
CA SER A 455 -23.23 -4.34 6.93
C SER A 455 -22.52 -3.12 7.55
N MET A 456 -23.10 -1.93 7.40
CA MET A 456 -22.67 -0.71 8.09
C MET A 456 -23.83 -0.14 8.91
N GLU A 457 -23.59 0.19 10.17
CA GLU A 457 -24.53 0.94 10.98
C GLU A 457 -24.51 2.40 10.53
N ILE A 458 -25.67 2.98 10.23
CA ILE A 458 -25.83 4.39 9.87
C ILE A 458 -26.27 5.17 11.11
N VAL A 459 -25.54 6.24 11.43
CA VAL A 459 -25.76 7.09 12.60
C VAL A 459 -26.10 8.52 12.21
N PHE A 460 -26.84 9.18 13.10
CA PHE A 460 -27.35 10.54 12.92
C PHE A 460 -26.76 11.43 14.02
N MET A 461 -25.86 12.34 13.64
CA MET A 461 -25.10 13.17 14.58
C MET A 461 -25.47 14.65 14.45
N ILE A 462 -25.83 15.30 15.55
CA ILE A 462 -26.22 16.72 15.57
C ILE A 462 -25.61 17.43 16.78
N ASN A 463 -25.34 18.74 16.71
CA ASN A 463 -24.97 19.51 17.90
C ASN A 463 -26.09 19.47 18.95
N LYS A 464 -25.72 19.31 20.22
CA LYS A 464 -26.69 19.22 21.32
C LYS A 464 -27.66 20.41 21.37
N ASP A 465 -27.13 21.63 21.20
CA ASP A 465 -27.95 22.86 21.25
C ASP A 465 -28.83 23.03 20.01
N GLU A 466 -28.36 22.58 18.84
CA GLU A 466 -29.17 22.54 17.61
C GLU A 466 -30.32 21.54 17.74
N PHE A 467 -30.08 20.39 18.38
CA PHE A 467 -31.11 19.39 18.62
C PHE A 467 -32.18 19.90 19.58
N ALA A 468 -31.79 20.59 20.67
CA ALA A 468 -32.75 21.20 21.59
C ALA A 468 -33.68 22.18 20.86
N LYS A 469 -33.14 23.05 19.99
CA LYS A 469 -33.93 23.96 19.15
C LYS A 469 -34.83 23.25 18.15
N LEU A 470 -34.35 22.15 17.56
CA LEU A 470 -35.17 21.34 16.65
C LEU A 470 -36.37 20.73 17.39
N MET A 471 -36.18 20.27 18.62
CA MET A 471 -37.25 19.70 19.45
C MET A 471 -38.28 20.73 19.93
N GLU A 472 -37.89 22.01 20.07
CA GLU A 472 -38.81 23.12 20.38
C GLU A 472 -39.79 23.39 19.23
N ASP A 473 -39.34 23.22 17.98
CA ASP A 473 -40.18 23.28 16.77
C ASP A 473 -40.61 21.88 16.34
N TYR A 474 -41.65 21.36 17.00
CA TYR A 474 -42.14 20.00 16.77
C TYR A 474 -42.58 19.73 15.32
N GLU A 475 -43.09 20.73 14.60
CA GLU A 475 -43.47 20.57 13.19
C GLU A 475 -42.23 20.37 12.31
N SER A 476 -41.18 21.18 12.51
CA SER A 476 -39.89 21.00 11.85
C SER A 476 -39.25 19.66 12.22
N TYR A 477 -39.29 19.26 13.50
CA TYR A 477 -38.79 17.96 13.95
C TYR A 477 -39.48 16.80 13.22
N GLU A 478 -40.81 16.76 13.18
CA GLU A 478 -41.56 15.69 12.51
C GLU A 478 -41.28 15.67 11.01
N LYS A 479 -41.19 16.84 10.36
CA LYS A 479 -40.81 16.94 8.94
C LYS A 479 -39.41 16.36 8.68
N VAL A 480 -38.45 16.68 9.54
CA VAL A 480 -37.07 16.16 9.45
C VAL A 480 -37.04 14.65 9.68
N ARG A 481 -37.76 14.15 10.69
CA ARG A 481 -37.86 12.72 11.01
C ARG A 481 -38.43 11.93 9.83
N LEU A 482 -39.51 12.41 9.21
CA LEU A 482 -40.11 11.79 8.02
C LEU A 482 -39.17 11.84 6.81
N TYR A 483 -38.48 12.96 6.59
CA TYR A 483 -37.48 13.07 5.51
C TYR A 483 -36.35 12.04 5.68
N ILE A 484 -35.83 11.90 6.91
CA ILE A 484 -34.76 10.95 7.20
C ILE A 484 -35.23 9.51 6.98
N ALA A 485 -36.43 9.15 7.44
CA ALA A 485 -36.99 7.82 7.22
C ALA A 485 -37.08 7.48 5.72
N GLU A 486 -37.66 8.39 4.92
CA GLU A 486 -37.79 8.19 3.48
C GLU A 486 -36.42 8.17 2.75
N TYR A 487 -35.46 8.98 3.20
CA TYR A 487 -34.09 8.95 2.67
C TYR A 487 -33.42 7.59 2.90
N ILE A 488 -33.58 7.01 4.09
CA ILE A 488 -33.03 5.70 4.45
C ILE A 488 -33.68 4.60 3.60
N ASP A 489 -35.00 4.59 3.44
CA ASP A 489 -35.70 3.62 2.59
C ASP A 489 -35.18 3.68 1.13
N MET A 490 -35.02 4.88 0.57
CA MET A 490 -34.49 5.04 -0.79
C MET A 490 -33.01 4.65 -0.91
N LEU A 491 -32.21 4.91 0.13
CA LEU A 491 -30.81 4.49 0.17
C LEU A 491 -30.71 2.95 0.15
N GLU A 492 -31.53 2.26 0.94
CA GLU A 492 -31.60 0.79 0.94
C GLU A 492 -31.97 0.23 -0.44
N VAL A 493 -33.03 0.78 -1.07
CA VAL A 493 -33.44 0.37 -2.42
C VAL A 493 -32.32 0.60 -3.45
N SER A 494 -31.63 1.74 -3.38
CA SER A 494 -30.50 2.05 -4.25
C SER A 494 -29.34 1.07 -4.05
N VAL A 495 -29.00 0.76 -2.79
CA VAL A 495 -27.94 -0.18 -2.42
C VAL A 495 -28.23 -1.58 -2.98
N GLU A 496 -29.45 -2.09 -2.81
CA GLU A 496 -29.82 -3.42 -3.29
C GLU A 496 -29.87 -3.49 -4.83
N ARG A 497 -30.37 -2.44 -5.50
CA ARG A 497 -30.30 -2.30 -6.96
C ARG A 497 -28.85 -2.33 -7.46
N ASN A 498 -27.96 -1.62 -6.80
CA ASN A 498 -26.55 -1.59 -7.19
C ASN A 498 -25.87 -2.96 -7.01
N LYS A 499 -26.19 -3.68 -5.93
CA LYS A 499 -25.66 -5.03 -5.69
C LYS A 499 -26.11 -6.04 -6.75
N SER A 500 -27.36 -5.96 -7.20
CA SER A 500 -27.89 -6.90 -8.21
C SER A 500 -27.23 -6.77 -9.58
N GLN A 501 -26.49 -5.69 -9.84
CA GLN A 501 -25.79 -5.42 -11.10
C GLN A 501 -24.33 -5.88 -11.10
N LEU A 502 -23.82 -6.37 -9.97
CA LEU A 502 -22.42 -6.76 -9.84
C LEU A 502 -22.15 -8.11 -10.49
N VAL A 503 -20.95 -8.25 -11.07
CA VAL A 503 -20.42 -9.52 -11.53
C VAL A 503 -20.23 -10.46 -10.34
N SER A 504 -20.66 -11.72 -10.45
CA SER A 504 -20.42 -12.77 -9.47
C SER A 504 -19.19 -13.61 -9.82
N GLU A 505 -18.71 -14.43 -8.88
CA GLU A 505 -17.68 -15.44 -9.19
C GLU A 505 -18.15 -16.44 -10.25
N THR A 506 -19.43 -16.82 -10.22
CA THR A 506 -20.02 -17.74 -11.21
C THR A 506 -19.96 -17.16 -12.62
N ASP A 507 -20.21 -15.87 -12.78
CA ASP A 507 -20.09 -15.20 -14.09
C ASP A 507 -18.66 -15.25 -14.63
N ILE A 508 -17.66 -15.10 -13.76
CA ILE A 508 -16.24 -15.19 -14.11
C ILE A 508 -15.87 -16.62 -14.52
N LEU A 509 -16.32 -17.63 -13.77
CA LEU A 509 -16.07 -19.04 -14.09
C LEU A 509 -16.71 -19.41 -15.44
N LEU A 510 -17.95 -19.01 -15.69
CA LEU A 510 -18.62 -19.22 -16.98
C LEU A 510 -17.89 -18.51 -18.13
N TYR A 511 -17.32 -17.33 -17.89
CA TYR A 511 -16.51 -16.62 -18.87
C TYR A 511 -15.20 -17.35 -19.17
N LEU A 512 -14.48 -17.80 -18.15
CA LEU A 512 -13.21 -18.54 -18.27
C LEU A 512 -13.43 -19.91 -18.93
N GLN A 513 -14.55 -20.58 -18.67
CA GLN A 513 -14.92 -21.81 -19.36
C GLN A 513 -15.05 -21.59 -20.88
N LYS A 514 -15.60 -20.45 -21.31
CA LYS A 514 -15.80 -20.13 -22.73
C LYS A 514 -14.57 -19.53 -23.42
N THR A 515 -13.58 -19.03 -22.66
CA THR A 515 -12.47 -18.22 -23.18
C THR A 515 -11.12 -18.86 -22.88
N GLY A 516 -10.65 -19.72 -23.79
CA GLY A 516 -9.39 -20.47 -23.66
C GLY A 516 -8.17 -19.64 -23.26
N PRO A 517 -7.86 -18.50 -23.93
CA PRO A 517 -6.63 -17.75 -23.65
C PRO A 517 -6.51 -17.22 -22.21
N HIS A 518 -7.59 -16.63 -21.65
CA HIS A 518 -7.57 -16.11 -20.28
C HIS A 518 -7.54 -17.25 -19.25
N ARG A 519 -8.20 -18.38 -19.54
CA ARG A 519 -8.16 -19.58 -18.70
C ARG A 519 -6.75 -20.16 -18.63
N GLU A 520 -6.11 -20.39 -19.77
CA GLU A 520 -4.73 -20.89 -19.86
C GLU A 520 -3.75 -19.97 -19.15
N GLN A 521 -3.91 -18.65 -19.34
CA GLN A 521 -3.06 -17.67 -18.66
C GLN A 521 -3.22 -17.69 -17.14
N LEU A 522 -4.45 -17.74 -16.62
CA LEU A 522 -4.68 -17.82 -15.19
C LEU A 522 -4.14 -19.14 -14.60
N GLN A 523 -4.32 -20.25 -15.33
CA GLN A 523 -3.78 -21.55 -14.94
C GLN A 523 -2.25 -21.51 -14.80
N GLU A 524 -1.55 -20.91 -15.77
CA GLU A 524 -0.09 -20.79 -15.73
C GLU A 524 0.36 -19.90 -14.55
N LEU A 525 -0.28 -18.73 -14.36
CA LEU A 525 0.06 -17.83 -13.26
C LEU A 525 -0.14 -18.45 -11.88
N MET A 526 -1.14 -19.32 -11.73
CA MET A 526 -1.47 -19.93 -10.45
C MET A 526 -0.72 -21.23 -10.17
N LYS A 527 0.02 -21.79 -11.15
CA LYS A 527 0.64 -23.12 -11.00
C LYS A 527 1.53 -23.24 -9.75
N MET A 528 2.57 -22.41 -9.66
CA MET A 528 3.51 -22.43 -8.53
C MET A 528 2.86 -21.91 -7.24
N GLU A 529 1.98 -20.92 -7.35
CA GLU A 529 1.27 -20.34 -6.22
C GLU A 529 0.34 -21.37 -5.56
N ALA A 530 -0.46 -22.09 -6.35
CA ALA A 530 -1.36 -23.14 -5.87
C ALA A 530 -0.58 -24.31 -5.24
N GLU A 531 0.52 -24.75 -5.85
CA GLU A 531 1.38 -25.80 -5.27
C GLU A 531 1.94 -25.38 -3.90
N TYR A 532 2.41 -24.13 -3.78
CA TYR A 532 2.88 -23.58 -2.52
C TYR A 532 1.77 -23.58 -1.45
N PHE A 533 0.58 -23.05 -1.76
CA PHE A 533 -0.51 -22.97 -0.81
C PHE A 533 -1.07 -24.36 -0.43
N LYS A 534 -1.16 -25.31 -1.37
CA LYS A 534 -1.51 -26.73 -1.11
C LYS A 534 -0.54 -27.38 -0.13
N THR A 535 0.75 -27.03 -0.23
CA THR A 535 1.82 -27.59 0.61
C THR A 535 1.83 -26.98 2.00
N TYR A 536 1.77 -25.64 2.09
CA TYR A 536 2.10 -24.94 3.33
C TYR A 536 0.92 -24.31 4.06
N CYS A 537 -0.16 -23.92 3.37
CA CYS A 537 -1.36 -23.36 4.00
C CYS A 537 -2.62 -24.06 3.48
N ARG A 538 -2.66 -25.39 3.64
CA ARG A 538 -3.72 -26.26 3.11
C ARG A 538 -5.12 -25.83 3.53
N ASP A 539 -5.31 -25.42 4.79
CA ASP A 539 -6.62 -24.99 5.28
C ASP A 539 -7.11 -23.74 4.53
N ILE A 540 -6.24 -22.75 4.33
CA ILE A 540 -6.54 -21.53 3.55
C ILE A 540 -6.84 -21.91 2.10
N PHE A 541 -6.01 -22.74 1.49
CA PHE A 541 -6.20 -23.17 0.10
C PHE A 541 -7.51 -23.94 -0.09
N SER A 542 -7.87 -24.80 0.87
CA SER A 542 -9.10 -25.57 0.85
C SER A 542 -10.36 -24.69 0.94
N SER A 543 -10.24 -23.46 1.45
CA SER A 543 -11.34 -22.51 1.48
C SER A 543 -11.53 -21.74 0.16
N TRP A 544 -10.65 -21.93 -0.84
CA TRP A 544 -10.76 -21.27 -2.15
C TRP A 544 -11.72 -22.04 -3.06
N LYS A 545 -13.01 -21.97 -2.71
CA LYS A 545 -14.10 -22.69 -3.38
C LYS A 545 -14.09 -22.48 -4.90
N TYR A 546 -14.02 -21.23 -5.35
CA TYR A 546 -14.17 -20.90 -6.76
C TYR A 546 -12.89 -21.20 -7.55
N TYR A 547 -11.72 -21.11 -6.91
CA TYR A 547 -10.49 -21.60 -7.53
C TYR A 547 -10.51 -23.13 -7.74
N GLN A 548 -11.08 -23.90 -6.81
CA GLN A 548 -11.25 -25.35 -6.99
C GLN A 548 -12.21 -25.67 -8.15
N GLU A 549 -13.33 -24.94 -8.27
CA GLU A 549 -14.23 -25.05 -9.43
C GLU A 549 -13.51 -24.68 -10.74
N PHE A 550 -12.62 -23.68 -10.72
CA PHE A 550 -11.78 -23.33 -11.85
C PHE A 550 -10.80 -24.46 -12.23
N GLU A 551 -10.14 -25.11 -11.26
CA GLU A 551 -9.27 -26.26 -11.51
C GLU A 551 -10.04 -27.40 -12.21
N GLU A 552 -11.29 -27.66 -11.82
CA GLU A 552 -12.13 -28.66 -12.51
C GLU A 552 -12.46 -28.27 -13.95
N ILE A 553 -12.73 -26.99 -14.21
CA ILE A 553 -12.96 -26.48 -15.58
C ILE A 553 -11.72 -26.71 -16.43
N CYS A 554 -10.54 -26.40 -15.91
CA CYS A 554 -9.28 -26.62 -16.60
C CYS A 554 -9.03 -28.10 -16.94
N ILE A 555 -9.46 -29.05 -16.09
CA ILE A 555 -9.33 -30.49 -16.35
C ILE A 555 -10.31 -30.96 -17.43
N LYS A 556 -11.56 -30.47 -17.42
CA LYS A 556 -12.62 -30.91 -18.36
C LYS A 556 -12.40 -30.41 -19.79
N GLU A 557 -11.65 -29.32 -19.95
CA GLU A 557 -11.43 -28.63 -21.22
C GLU A 557 -10.04 -28.94 -21.85
N GLN A 558 -9.26 -29.83 -21.21
CA GLN A 558 -8.06 -30.48 -21.77
C GLN A 558 -8.45 -31.75 -22.51
#